data_AF-A0A4Q2DXG7-F1
#
_entry.id   AF-A0A4Q2DXG7-F1
#
_cell.length_a   1.000
_cell.length_b   1.000
_cell.length_c   1.000
_cell.angle_alpha   90.00
_cell.angle_beta   90.00
_cell.angle_gamma   90.00
#
_symmetry.space_group_name_H-M   'P 1'
#
loop_
_entity.id
_entity.type
_entity.pdbx_description
1 polymer ?
#
loop_
_entity_poly.entity_id
_entity_poly.type
_entity_poly.pdbx_seq_one_letter_code
_entity_poly.pdbx_strand_id
1 'polypeptide(L)'
;MFEPVNHKFNALLVEEEFVGKGMDSSILLTMNEADARVVLPEEVPPAAHVPMPKNVQSLDSVASTYLGRAAHTYASVFESWKLDNTDAVLSFLDTAERPAFAALDMSKLQDLRQLHGSQSKEYQNYAAEVRQFLEEVVNDQPNLNIAILTYGSSSIESRQELPPEGDGPTLETTKWAGESCERQDVSSSFVLLAGTVLVLLIIIFGSISLLYSAGDQALPSILLATAVNSKKD
;
A
#
# COMPACT_ATOMS: atom_id res chain seq x y z
N MET A 1 2.28 2.08 -16.34
CA MET A 1 2.97 3.30 -15.87
C MET A 1 2.16 3.76 -14.68
N PHE A 2 2.63 3.46 -13.47
CA PHE A 2 1.89 3.77 -12.23
C PHE A 2 2.14 5.25 -11.87
N GLU A 3 1.06 6.01 -11.73
CA GLU A 3 1.07 7.42 -11.34
C GLU A 3 1.35 7.59 -9.83
N PRO A 4 1.94 8.72 -9.39
CA PRO A 4 2.14 9.01 -7.98
C PRO A 4 0.88 9.62 -7.35
N VAL A 5 0.43 9.06 -6.23
CA VAL A 5 -0.76 9.51 -5.49
C VAL A 5 -0.41 10.69 -4.57
N ASN A 6 -1.23 11.73 -4.66
CA ASN A 6 -1.06 13.03 -4.00
C ASN A 6 -1.36 13.01 -2.48
N HIS A 7 -0.65 13.86 -1.74
CA HIS A 7 -0.48 13.96 -0.27
C HIS A 7 -1.70 14.29 0.61
N LYS A 8 -2.89 13.69 0.41
CA LYS A 8 -4.03 13.82 1.35
C LYS A 8 -4.46 12.53 2.05
N PHE A 9 -3.71 11.46 1.88
CA PHE A 9 -4.01 10.14 2.44
C PHE A 9 -3.14 9.78 3.66
N ASN A 10 -3.06 10.60 4.71
CA ASN A 10 -2.20 10.25 5.86
C ASN A 10 -2.66 9.00 6.64
N ALA A 11 -3.88 8.49 6.42
CA ALA A 11 -4.35 7.21 6.97
C ALA A 11 -4.31 6.03 5.99
N LEU A 12 -4.29 6.30 4.67
CA LEU A 12 -4.21 5.28 3.61
C LEU A 12 -2.78 5.13 3.03
N LEU A 13 -1.86 6.04 3.36
CA LEU A 13 -0.42 5.96 3.05
C LEU A 13 0.29 4.85 3.85
N VAL A 14 -0.30 4.34 4.93
CA VAL A 14 0.26 3.20 5.67
C VAL A 14 0.14 1.91 4.84
N GLU A 15 -0.84 1.85 3.93
CA GLU A 15 -1.20 0.65 3.16
C GLU A 15 -0.33 0.46 1.91
N GLU A 16 0.11 1.55 1.24
CA GLU A 16 0.92 1.41 0.01
C GLU A 16 2.40 1.07 0.26
N GLU A 17 2.93 1.28 1.47
CA GLU A 17 4.37 1.21 1.72
C GLU A 17 4.82 0.00 2.55
N PHE A 18 3.91 -0.88 3.00
CA PHE A 18 4.33 -2.06 3.77
C PHE A 18 5.11 -3.08 2.93
N VAL A 19 4.66 -3.33 1.69
CA VAL A 19 5.32 -4.28 0.79
C VAL A 19 6.34 -3.56 -0.08
N GLY A 20 7.62 -3.92 0.13
CA GLY A 20 8.74 -3.41 -0.65
C GLY A 20 9.58 -2.34 0.05
N LYS A 21 9.38 -2.14 1.36
CA LYS A 21 10.29 -1.33 2.19
C LYS A 21 11.43 -2.18 2.73
N GLY A 22 12.58 -2.05 2.08
CA GLY A 22 13.88 -2.37 2.68
C GLY A 22 14.34 -3.82 2.55
N MET A 23 15.38 -4.14 3.32
CA MET A 23 16.05 -5.45 3.35
C MET A 23 15.45 -6.39 4.40
N ASP A 24 14.38 -5.96 5.05
CA ASP A 24 13.79 -6.63 6.19
C ASP A 24 12.68 -7.59 5.75
N SER A 25 12.52 -8.67 6.50
CA SER A 25 11.43 -9.59 6.28
C SER A 25 10.13 -8.99 6.79
N SER A 26 9.00 -9.36 6.18
CA SER A 26 7.70 -8.82 6.54
C SER A 26 6.62 -9.90 6.58
N ILE A 27 5.72 -9.82 7.58
CA ILE A 27 4.53 -10.68 7.68
C ILE A 27 3.27 -9.82 7.64
N LEU A 28 2.36 -10.18 6.76
CA LEU A 28 0.99 -9.67 6.74
C LEU A 28 0.06 -10.70 7.37
N LEU A 29 -0.68 -10.33 8.41
CA LEU A 29 -1.70 -11.17 9.03
C LEU A 29 -3.09 -10.61 8.75
N THR A 30 -4.01 -11.44 8.27
CA THR A 30 -5.44 -11.10 8.16
C THR A 30 -6.25 -11.89 9.17
N MET A 31 -7.14 -11.22 9.92
CA MET A 31 -8.01 -11.89 10.88
C MET A 31 -9.29 -11.09 11.16
N ASN A 32 -10.31 -11.74 11.71
CA ASN A 32 -11.52 -11.04 12.14
C ASN A 32 -11.27 -10.19 13.39
N GLU A 33 -11.87 -9.00 13.47
CA GLU A 33 -11.65 -8.06 14.58
C GLU A 33 -11.99 -8.65 15.96
N ALA A 34 -13.05 -9.46 16.06
CA ALA A 34 -13.41 -10.08 17.32
C ALA A 34 -12.43 -11.19 17.74
N ASP A 35 -11.71 -11.81 16.80
CA ASP A 35 -10.65 -12.78 17.12
C ASP A 35 -9.32 -12.06 17.44
N ALA A 36 -9.06 -10.93 16.78
CA ALA A 36 -7.89 -10.10 17.06
C ALA A 36 -7.82 -9.64 18.52
N ARG A 37 -8.97 -9.28 19.12
CA ARG A 37 -9.07 -8.89 20.54
C ARG A 37 -8.67 -10.01 21.50
N VAL A 38 -8.81 -11.27 21.07
CA VAL A 38 -8.41 -12.42 21.87
C VAL A 38 -6.92 -12.66 21.68
N VAL A 39 -6.44 -12.67 20.44
CA VAL A 39 -5.07 -13.08 20.13
C VAL A 39 -4.04 -11.99 20.47
N LEU A 40 -4.33 -10.74 20.12
CA LEU A 40 -3.38 -9.63 20.27
C LEU A 40 -3.32 -9.13 21.71
N PRO A 41 -2.15 -8.67 22.19
CA PRO A 41 -2.06 -8.00 23.47
C PRO A 41 -2.87 -6.70 23.47
N GLU A 42 -3.51 -6.38 24.60
CA GLU A 42 -4.32 -5.14 24.74
C GLU A 42 -3.51 -3.86 24.52
N GLU A 43 -2.18 -3.96 24.60
CA GLU A 43 -1.24 -2.86 24.46
C GLU A 43 -0.98 -2.43 23.01
N VAL A 44 -1.48 -3.16 22.00
CA VAL A 44 -1.28 -2.83 20.59
C VAL A 44 -2.38 -1.88 20.11
N PRO A 45 -2.14 -0.56 20.01
CA PRO A 45 -3.15 0.37 19.53
C PRO A 45 -3.41 0.13 18.02
N PRO A 46 -4.66 0.32 17.56
CA PRO A 46 -4.96 0.26 16.14
C PRO A 46 -4.21 1.38 15.39
N ALA A 47 -3.46 1.01 14.35
CA ALA A 47 -2.65 1.96 13.59
C ALA A 47 -3.48 2.85 12.65
N ALA A 48 -4.51 2.28 12.01
CA ALA A 48 -5.39 2.99 11.08
C ALA A 48 -6.75 2.28 10.96
N HIS A 49 -7.80 3.04 10.62
CA HIS A 49 -9.11 2.51 10.29
C HIS A 49 -9.40 2.78 8.81
N VAL A 50 -9.52 1.71 8.02
CA VAL A 50 -9.86 1.80 6.60
C VAL A 50 -11.37 1.54 6.45
N PRO A 51 -12.14 2.47 5.86
CA PRO A 51 -13.56 2.25 5.65
C PRO A 51 -13.77 1.09 4.69
N MET A 52 -14.24 -0.05 5.21
CA MET A 52 -14.54 -1.23 4.40
C MET A 52 -16.02 -1.27 3.99
N PRO A 53 -16.34 -1.86 2.81
CA PRO A 53 -17.72 -2.11 2.42
C PRO A 53 -18.43 -3.00 3.45
N LYS A 54 -19.74 -2.82 3.62
CA LYS A 54 -20.53 -3.66 4.51
C LYS A 54 -20.51 -5.11 3.98
N ASN A 55 -20.25 -6.08 4.87
CA ASN A 55 -20.20 -7.53 4.59
C ASN A 55 -18.95 -8.06 3.89
N VAL A 56 -17.75 -7.71 4.36
CA VAL A 56 -16.52 -8.42 3.97
C VAL A 56 -16.41 -9.71 4.79
N GLN A 57 -16.42 -10.87 4.10
CA GLN A 57 -16.23 -12.17 4.74
C GLN A 57 -14.77 -12.60 4.79
N SER A 58 -13.94 -12.15 3.84
CA SER A 58 -12.50 -12.39 3.84
C SER A 58 -11.74 -11.31 3.06
N LEU A 59 -10.42 -11.27 3.26
CA LEU A 59 -9.48 -10.33 2.63
C LEU A 59 -8.59 -11.00 1.57
N ASP A 60 -9.02 -12.12 0.99
CA ASP A 60 -8.22 -12.93 0.06
C ASP A 60 -7.71 -12.11 -1.14
N SER A 61 -8.55 -11.21 -1.66
CA SER A 61 -8.17 -10.32 -2.77
C SER A 61 -7.06 -9.34 -2.38
N VAL A 62 -7.07 -8.89 -1.14
CA VAL A 62 -6.03 -8.00 -0.57
C VAL A 62 -4.75 -8.80 -0.36
N ALA A 63 -4.84 -9.94 0.30
CA ALA A 63 -3.69 -10.82 0.54
C ALA A 63 -3.01 -11.27 -0.76
N SER A 64 -3.79 -11.69 -1.76
CA SER A 64 -3.26 -12.08 -3.08
C SER A 64 -2.61 -10.91 -3.82
N THR A 65 -3.17 -9.70 -3.72
CA THR A 65 -2.54 -8.50 -4.28
C THR A 65 -1.18 -8.23 -3.64
N TYR A 66 -1.08 -8.35 -2.31
CA TYR A 66 0.18 -8.18 -1.60
C TYR A 66 1.20 -9.27 -1.91
N LEU A 67 0.79 -10.53 -2.01
CA LEU A 67 1.67 -11.62 -2.43
C LEU A 67 2.22 -11.39 -3.84
N GLY A 68 1.36 -10.97 -4.78
CA GLY A 68 1.79 -10.63 -6.14
C GLY A 68 2.81 -9.50 -6.18
N ARG A 69 2.65 -8.47 -5.34
CA ARG A 69 3.64 -7.39 -5.20
C ARG A 69 4.92 -7.86 -4.52
N ALA A 70 4.80 -8.69 -3.49
CA ALA A 70 5.92 -9.21 -2.73
C ALA A 70 6.84 -10.08 -3.60
N ALA A 71 6.28 -10.88 -4.51
CA ALA A 71 7.05 -11.69 -5.46
C ALA A 71 8.00 -10.88 -6.36
N HIS A 72 7.77 -9.57 -6.51
CA HIS A 72 8.65 -8.69 -7.27
C HIS A 72 9.73 -7.99 -6.44
N THR A 73 9.64 -8.03 -5.11
CA THR A 73 10.51 -7.24 -4.22
C THR A 73 11.27 -8.08 -3.21
N TYR A 74 10.71 -9.21 -2.81
CA TYR A 74 11.30 -10.11 -1.82
C TYR A 74 12.02 -11.26 -2.51
N ALA A 75 13.12 -11.72 -1.90
CA ALA A 75 13.89 -12.85 -2.41
C ALA A 75 13.13 -14.18 -2.20
N SER A 76 12.39 -14.26 -1.09
CA SER A 76 11.57 -15.44 -0.73
C SER A 76 10.14 -15.02 -0.37
N VAL A 77 9.15 -15.76 -0.88
CA VAL A 77 7.73 -15.52 -0.57
C VAL A 77 7.06 -16.81 -0.14
N PHE A 78 6.33 -16.77 0.98
CA PHE A 78 5.52 -17.88 1.45
C PHE A 78 4.15 -17.85 0.77
N GLU A 79 3.91 -18.78 -0.15
CA GLU A 79 2.69 -18.80 -0.97
C GLU A 79 1.47 -19.42 -0.27
N SER A 80 1.68 -20.16 0.83
CA SER A 80 0.59 -20.84 1.56
C SER A 80 -0.07 -19.92 2.58
N TRP A 81 -0.98 -19.07 2.12
CA TRP A 81 -1.62 -18.08 2.97
C TRP A 81 -2.67 -18.62 3.94
N LYS A 82 -3.17 -19.86 3.76
CA LYS A 82 -4.04 -20.52 4.75
C LYS A 82 -3.18 -21.22 5.80
N LEU A 83 -3.27 -20.76 7.04
CA LEU A 83 -2.45 -21.28 8.12
C LEU A 83 -3.06 -22.55 8.72
N ASP A 84 -2.73 -23.71 8.14
CA ASP A 84 -3.06 -24.99 8.78
C ASP A 84 -2.16 -25.25 10.00
N ASN A 85 -0.89 -24.83 9.91
CA ASN A 85 0.14 -24.95 10.94
C ASN A 85 1.06 -23.69 10.95
N THR A 86 1.31 -23.14 12.14
CA THR A 86 2.24 -22.03 12.40
C THR A 86 3.71 -22.41 12.18
N ASP A 87 4.10 -23.67 12.43
CA ASP A 87 5.48 -24.17 12.31
C ASP A 87 6.09 -24.00 10.91
N ALA A 88 5.25 -24.15 9.88
CA ALA A 88 5.67 -24.03 8.49
C ALA A 88 6.14 -22.60 8.16
N VAL A 89 5.53 -21.61 8.81
CA VAL A 89 5.91 -20.20 8.62
C VAL A 89 7.19 -19.89 9.39
N LEU A 90 7.31 -20.37 10.63
CA LEU A 90 8.53 -20.17 11.43
C LEU A 90 9.75 -20.77 10.71
N SER A 91 9.64 -22.03 10.30
CA SER A 91 10.70 -22.71 9.54
C SER A 91 11.04 -22.01 8.22
N PHE A 92 10.02 -21.47 7.53
CA PHE A 92 10.25 -20.64 6.34
C PHE A 92 11.05 -19.38 6.70
N LEU A 93 10.65 -18.62 7.72
CA LEU A 93 11.32 -17.36 8.10
C LEU A 93 12.77 -17.56 8.56
N ASP A 94 13.09 -18.73 9.11
CA ASP A 94 14.45 -19.08 9.53
C ASP A 94 15.35 -19.53 8.38
N THR A 95 14.78 -20.20 7.38
CA THR A 95 15.55 -20.80 6.27
C THR A 95 15.53 -19.98 4.99
N ALA A 96 14.58 -19.07 4.84
CA ALA A 96 14.40 -18.27 3.63
C ALA A 96 15.54 -17.28 3.40
N GLU A 97 15.83 -17.02 2.13
CA GLU A 97 16.72 -15.93 1.73
C GLU A 97 16.02 -14.59 2.00
N ARG A 98 16.70 -13.72 2.75
CA ARG A 98 16.17 -12.40 3.12
C ARG A 98 16.37 -11.37 1.98
N PRO A 99 15.42 -10.44 1.77
CA PRO A 99 14.19 -10.26 2.54
C PRO A 99 13.14 -11.31 2.20
N ALA A 100 12.42 -11.80 3.23
CA ALA A 100 11.35 -12.79 3.08
C ALA A 100 9.96 -12.18 3.37
N PHE A 101 8.93 -12.61 2.65
CA PHE A 101 7.56 -12.16 2.86
C PHE A 101 6.61 -13.33 3.10
N ALA A 102 5.69 -13.18 4.05
CA ALA A 102 4.58 -14.10 4.24
C ALA A 102 3.27 -13.33 4.42
N ALA A 103 2.19 -13.80 3.78
CA ALA A 103 0.84 -13.34 4.06
C ALA A 103 0.05 -14.51 4.64
N LEU A 104 -0.54 -14.34 5.82
CA LEU A 104 -1.20 -15.38 6.59
C LEU A 104 -2.63 -14.97 6.88
N ASP A 105 -3.57 -15.86 6.61
CA ASP A 105 -4.98 -15.69 6.94
C ASP A 105 -5.38 -16.61 8.09
N MET A 106 -6.01 -16.00 9.09
CA MET A 106 -6.45 -16.65 10.32
C MET A 106 -7.95 -16.99 10.30
N SER A 107 -8.53 -17.23 9.12
CA SER A 107 -9.95 -17.60 8.96
C SER A 107 -10.36 -18.84 9.76
N LYS A 108 -9.43 -19.75 10.07
CA LYS A 108 -9.68 -20.91 10.94
C LYS A 108 -10.14 -20.52 12.36
N LEU A 109 -9.69 -19.38 12.91
CA LEU A 109 -10.22 -18.87 14.19
C LEU A 109 -11.70 -18.53 14.07
N GLN A 110 -12.07 -17.85 12.99
CA GLN A 110 -13.46 -17.49 12.70
C GLN A 110 -14.32 -18.75 12.51
N ASP A 111 -13.82 -19.76 11.79
CA ASP A 111 -14.53 -21.02 11.58
C ASP A 111 -14.75 -21.77 12.91
N LEU A 112 -13.73 -21.90 13.74
CA LEU A 112 -13.83 -22.52 15.07
C LEU A 112 -14.80 -21.75 15.97
N ARG A 113 -14.77 -20.42 15.93
CA ARG A 113 -15.69 -19.58 16.69
C ARG A 113 -17.14 -19.76 16.24
N GLN A 114 -17.39 -19.84 14.93
CA GLN A 114 -18.73 -20.05 14.41
C GLN A 114 -19.25 -21.47 14.71
N LEU A 115 -18.37 -22.46 14.62
CA LEU A 115 -18.73 -23.87 14.79
C LEU A 115 -18.90 -24.27 16.26
N HIS A 116 -17.99 -23.85 17.13
CA HIS A 116 -17.92 -24.29 18.53
C HIS A 116 -18.20 -23.17 19.53
N GLY A 117 -18.18 -21.90 19.11
CA GLY A 117 -18.31 -20.74 19.97
C GLY A 117 -16.96 -20.23 20.49
N SER A 118 -16.89 -18.96 20.87
CA SER A 118 -15.68 -18.30 21.41
C SER A 118 -15.25 -18.81 22.80
N GLN A 119 -16.12 -19.53 23.50
CA GLN A 119 -15.85 -20.14 24.80
C GLN A 119 -15.46 -21.62 24.71
N SER A 120 -15.38 -22.17 23.49
CA SER A 120 -14.96 -23.56 23.29
C SER A 120 -13.47 -23.74 23.58
N LYS A 121 -13.09 -24.94 24.04
CA LYS A 121 -11.68 -25.27 24.29
C LYS A 121 -10.89 -25.28 22.99
N GLU A 122 -11.50 -25.73 21.90
CA GLU A 122 -10.92 -25.80 20.57
C GLU A 122 -10.53 -24.41 20.07
N TYR A 123 -11.43 -23.43 20.19
CA TYR A 123 -11.14 -22.03 19.85
C TYR A 123 -10.05 -21.44 20.74
N GLN A 124 -10.14 -21.64 22.06
CA GLN A 124 -9.16 -21.05 22.99
C GLN A 124 -7.76 -21.64 22.83
N ASN A 125 -7.65 -22.95 22.59
CA ASN A 125 -6.37 -23.59 22.33
C ASN A 125 -5.73 -23.04 21.05
N TYR A 126 -6.50 -22.92 19.98
CA TYR A 126 -5.99 -22.38 18.72
C TYR A 126 -5.64 -20.89 18.84
N ALA A 127 -6.45 -20.09 19.55
CA ALA A 127 -6.13 -18.69 19.82
C ALA A 127 -4.85 -18.53 20.65
N ALA A 128 -4.62 -19.42 21.63
CA ALA A 128 -3.39 -19.45 22.42
C ALA A 128 -2.18 -19.83 21.55
N GLU A 129 -2.32 -20.79 20.64
CA GLU A 129 -1.28 -21.17 19.67
C GLU A 129 -0.90 -19.99 18.77
N VAL A 130 -1.88 -19.27 18.20
CA VAL A 130 -1.60 -18.08 17.37
C VAL A 130 -0.94 -16.98 18.19
N ARG A 131 -1.34 -16.79 19.45
CA ARG A 131 -0.67 -15.82 20.34
C ARG A 131 0.78 -16.19 20.60
N GLN A 132 1.03 -17.45 20.94
CA GLN A 132 2.39 -17.94 21.17
C GLN A 132 3.26 -17.77 19.92
N PHE A 133 2.73 -18.08 18.75
CA PHE A 133 3.41 -17.83 17.48
C PHE A 133 3.78 -16.36 17.30
N LEU A 134 2.86 -15.42 17.56
CA LEU A 134 3.16 -13.98 17.46
C LEU A 134 4.25 -13.55 18.45
N GLU A 135 4.21 -14.06 19.68
CA GLU A 135 5.24 -13.77 20.69
C GLU A 135 6.60 -14.30 20.27
N GLU A 136 6.67 -15.53 19.73
CA GLU A 136 7.90 -16.14 19.22
C GLU A 136 8.47 -15.32 18.05
N VAL A 137 7.62 -14.98 17.08
CA VAL A 137 7.99 -14.18 15.92
C VAL A 137 8.55 -12.80 16.30
N VAL A 138 7.90 -12.11 17.24
CA VAL A 138 8.33 -10.76 17.69
C VAL A 138 9.64 -10.85 18.48
N ASN A 139 9.86 -11.90 19.28
CA ASN A 139 11.04 -12.04 20.10
C ASN A 139 12.26 -12.54 19.31
N ASP A 140 12.07 -13.49 18.39
CA ASP A 140 13.18 -14.14 17.69
C ASP A 140 13.66 -13.35 16.46
N GLN A 141 12.81 -12.53 15.86
CA GLN A 141 13.13 -11.79 14.63
C GLN A 141 13.02 -10.26 14.85
N PRO A 142 14.06 -9.60 15.41
CA PRO A 142 14.01 -8.17 15.75
C PRO A 142 13.91 -7.22 14.53
N ASN A 143 14.23 -7.73 13.33
CA ASN A 143 14.15 -6.98 12.07
C ASN A 143 12.96 -7.43 11.22
N LEU A 144 11.89 -7.92 11.85
CA LEU A 144 10.70 -8.35 11.16
C LEU A 144 9.61 -7.30 11.27
N ASN A 145 9.07 -6.89 10.13
CA ASN A 145 7.92 -5.99 10.08
C ASN A 145 6.63 -6.80 10.10
N ILE A 146 5.74 -6.52 11.05
CA ILE A 146 4.46 -7.21 11.16
C ILE A 146 3.34 -6.20 10.87
N ALA A 147 2.50 -6.51 9.90
CA ALA A 147 1.26 -5.78 9.64
C ALA A 147 0.07 -6.70 9.95
N ILE A 148 -0.87 -6.20 10.73
CA ILE A 148 -2.10 -6.93 11.08
C ILE A 148 -3.29 -6.18 10.50
N LEU A 149 -4.04 -6.85 9.64
CA LEU A 149 -5.27 -6.38 9.02
C LEU A 149 -6.45 -7.07 9.69
N THR A 150 -7.22 -6.29 10.43
CA THR A 150 -8.45 -6.76 11.06
C THR A 150 -9.67 -6.33 10.25
N TYR A 151 -10.63 -7.23 10.05
CA TYR A 151 -11.92 -6.91 9.43
C TYR A 151 -13.08 -7.23 10.36
N GLY A 152 -14.05 -6.32 10.44
CA GLY A 152 -15.29 -6.52 11.17
C GLY A 152 -16.39 -7.05 10.24
N SER A 153 -17.00 -8.18 10.59
CA SER A 153 -18.36 -8.45 10.11
C SER A 153 -19.25 -7.45 10.84
N SER A 154 -20.02 -6.64 10.11
CA SER A 154 -20.94 -5.65 10.66
C SER A 154 -22.09 -6.33 11.44
N SER A 155 -21.79 -6.91 12.59
CA SER A 155 -22.75 -7.32 13.60
C SER A 155 -22.98 -6.10 14.49
N ILE A 156 -23.90 -5.26 14.02
CA ILE A 156 -24.68 -4.30 14.82
C ILE A 156 -23.80 -3.51 15.78
N GLU A 157 -23.27 -2.41 15.24
CA GLU A 157 -22.99 -1.18 15.98
C GLU A 157 -23.95 -1.09 17.17
N SER A 158 -23.34 -1.18 18.36
CA SER A 158 -24.01 -1.23 19.64
C SER A 158 -25.13 -0.20 19.63
N ARG A 159 -26.37 -0.71 19.69
CA ARG A 159 -27.55 0.06 20.02
C ARG A 159 -27.28 0.62 21.40
N GLN A 160 -26.72 1.82 21.44
CA GLN A 160 -26.64 2.63 22.63
C GLN A 160 -28.10 2.82 23.09
N GLU A 161 -28.48 2.11 24.15
CA GLU A 161 -29.76 2.31 24.82
C GLU A 161 -29.77 3.75 25.35
N LEU A 162 -30.40 4.64 24.58
CA LEU A 162 -30.92 5.90 25.08
C LEU A 162 -32.18 5.61 25.91
N PRO A 163 -32.41 6.35 27.02
CA PRO A 163 -33.59 6.18 27.85
C PRO A 163 -34.86 6.58 27.07
N PRO A 164 -36.04 6.02 27.44
CA PRO A 164 -37.23 6.12 26.62
C PRO A 164 -37.86 7.52 26.61
N GLU A 165 -38.19 7.94 25.39
CA GLU A 165 -39.44 8.57 24.95
C GLU A 165 -39.77 10.00 25.40
N GLY A 166 -39.77 10.91 24.42
CA GLY A 166 -40.42 12.22 24.46
C GLY A 166 -40.56 12.81 23.06
N ASP A 167 -41.76 12.66 22.48
CA ASP A 167 -42.43 13.35 21.37
C ASP A 167 -41.60 14.05 20.25
N GLY A 168 -41.86 13.65 18.99
CA GLY A 168 -41.36 14.32 17.77
C GLY A 168 -42.06 15.66 17.46
N PRO A 169 -41.94 16.28 16.25
CA PRO A 169 -41.38 15.74 15.00
C PRO A 169 -40.44 16.69 14.22
N THR A 170 -39.51 16.15 13.42
CA THR A 170 -39.28 16.47 11.99
C THR A 170 -38.10 15.64 11.49
N LEU A 171 -38.40 14.68 10.61
CA LEU A 171 -37.40 13.96 9.82
C LEU A 171 -36.77 14.96 8.83
N GLU A 172 -35.67 15.58 9.24
CA GLU A 172 -34.65 16.09 8.32
C GLU A 172 -34.13 14.88 7.55
N THR A 173 -34.76 14.58 6.42
CA THR A 173 -34.23 13.65 5.45
C THR A 173 -32.98 14.30 4.87
N THR A 174 -31.83 13.99 5.45
CA THR A 174 -30.52 14.27 4.83
C THR A 174 -30.49 13.51 3.51
N LYS A 175 -30.92 14.21 2.46
CA LYS A 175 -30.79 13.81 1.08
C LYS A 175 -29.30 13.81 0.80
N TRP A 176 -28.68 12.63 0.85
CA TRP A 176 -27.31 12.42 0.39
C TRP A 176 -27.30 12.58 -1.13
N ALA A 177 -27.36 13.84 -1.59
CA ALA A 177 -26.79 14.19 -2.88
C ALA A 177 -25.29 13.98 -2.71
N GLY A 178 -24.77 12.93 -3.34
CA GLY A 178 -23.33 12.67 -3.35
C GLY A 178 -22.59 13.95 -3.72
N GLU A 179 -21.58 14.28 -2.94
CA GLU A 179 -20.67 15.41 -3.14
C GLU A 179 -19.74 15.17 -4.35
N SER A 180 -20.25 14.56 -5.42
CA SER A 180 -19.54 14.34 -6.69
C SER A 180 -19.50 15.59 -7.59
N CYS A 181 -19.69 16.78 -7.03
CA CYS A 181 -19.69 18.02 -7.82
C CYS A 181 -18.83 19.14 -7.24
N GLU A 182 -17.83 18.85 -6.41
CA GLU A 182 -16.68 19.75 -6.34
C GLU A 182 -15.74 19.38 -7.48
N ARG A 183 -15.85 20.11 -8.61
CA ARG A 183 -14.84 20.06 -9.67
C ARG A 183 -13.52 20.48 -9.05
N GLN A 184 -12.73 19.51 -8.64
CA GLN A 184 -11.38 19.75 -8.21
C GLN A 184 -10.63 20.40 -9.37
N ASP A 185 -10.00 21.54 -9.13
CA ASP A 185 -9.17 22.25 -10.10
C ASP A 185 -7.91 21.43 -10.42
N VAL A 186 -8.09 20.33 -11.17
CA VAL A 186 -7.00 19.49 -11.71
C VAL A 186 -6.19 20.27 -12.78
N SER A 187 -6.60 21.50 -13.09
CA SER A 187 -5.94 22.37 -14.05
C SER A 187 -4.68 23.04 -13.50
N SER A 188 -4.53 23.27 -12.19
CA SER A 188 -3.42 24.08 -11.68
C SER A 188 -2.05 23.41 -11.88
N SER A 189 -1.91 22.16 -11.45
CA SER A 189 -0.64 21.43 -11.60
C SER A 189 -0.39 20.98 -13.04
N PHE A 190 -1.45 20.69 -13.81
CA PHE A 190 -1.32 20.31 -15.22
C PHE A 190 -0.86 21.50 -16.07
N VAL A 191 -1.39 22.70 -15.85
CA VAL A 191 -0.99 23.90 -16.59
C VAL A 191 0.45 24.29 -16.24
N LEU A 192 0.87 24.15 -14.99
CA LEU A 192 2.26 24.40 -14.59
C LEU A 192 3.24 23.41 -15.25
N LEU A 193 2.90 22.11 -15.28
CA LEU A 193 3.75 21.08 -15.87
C LEU A 193 3.77 21.18 -17.40
N ALA A 194 2.62 21.34 -18.04
CA ALA A 194 2.53 21.53 -19.49
C ALA A 194 3.23 22.83 -19.94
N GLY A 195 3.07 23.92 -19.18
CA GLY A 195 3.71 25.20 -19.45
C GLY A 195 5.22 25.14 -19.33
N THR A 196 5.75 24.48 -18.29
CA THR A 196 7.20 24.33 -18.11
C THR A 196 7.83 23.47 -19.21
N VAL A 197 7.18 22.38 -19.61
CA VAL A 197 7.65 21.53 -20.72
C VAL A 197 7.68 22.31 -22.04
N LEU A 198 6.64 23.10 -22.33
CA LEU A 198 6.59 23.92 -23.55
C LEU A 198 7.73 24.95 -23.59
N VAL A 199 7.97 25.66 -22.48
CA VAL A 199 9.05 26.65 -22.38
C VAL A 199 10.42 25.99 -22.57
N LEU A 200 10.64 24.82 -21.97
CA LEU A 200 11.89 24.07 -22.10
C LEU A 200 12.17 23.67 -23.57
N LEU A 201 11.15 23.21 -24.30
CA LEU A 201 11.28 22.90 -25.72
C LEU A 201 11.66 24.14 -26.55
N ILE A 202 11.02 25.28 -26.30
CA ILE A 202 11.33 26.54 -26.99
C ILE A 202 12.80 26.94 -26.78
N ILE A 203 13.31 26.80 -25.55
CA ILE A 203 14.71 27.11 -25.22
C ILE A 203 15.66 26.17 -25.98
N ILE A 204 15.37 24.87 -26.03
CA ILE A 204 16.18 23.88 -26.74
C ILE A 204 16.23 24.20 -28.24
N PHE A 205 15.07 24.39 -28.88
CA PHE A 205 15.00 24.70 -30.31
C PHE A 205 15.64 26.05 -30.66
N GLY A 206 15.45 27.06 -29.81
CA GLY A 206 16.08 28.37 -29.97
C GLY A 206 17.60 28.29 -29.89
N SER A 207 18.12 27.51 -28.95
CA SER A 207 19.58 27.29 -28.80
C SER A 207 20.18 26.62 -30.02
N ILE A 208 19.50 25.60 -30.57
CA ILE A 208 19.94 24.90 -31.79
C ILE A 208 19.94 25.85 -32.99
N SER A 209 18.88 26.65 -33.18
CA SER A 209 18.82 27.61 -34.30
C SER A 209 19.89 28.69 -34.21
N LEU A 210 20.21 29.16 -33.00
CA LEU A 210 21.26 30.17 -32.78
C LEU A 210 22.64 29.59 -33.14
N LEU A 211 22.92 28.35 -32.75
CA LEU A 211 24.13 27.63 -33.17
C LEU A 211 24.22 27.49 -34.69
N TYR A 212 23.10 27.14 -35.34
CA TYR A 212 23.06 26.97 -36.79
C TYR A 212 23.29 28.29 -37.52
N SER A 213 22.72 29.39 -37.04
CA SER A 213 22.92 30.72 -37.61
C SER A 213 24.35 31.24 -37.46
N ALA A 214 25.05 30.89 -36.37
CA ALA A 214 26.46 31.21 -36.21
C ALA A 214 27.36 30.37 -37.13
N GLY A 215 26.97 29.12 -37.41
CA GLY A 215 27.71 28.21 -38.29
C GLY A 215 27.64 28.53 -39.77
N ASP A 216 26.61 29.26 -40.22
CA ASP A 216 26.39 29.59 -41.64
C ASP A 216 27.11 30.88 -42.09
N GLN A 217 27.89 31.49 -41.19
CA GLN A 217 28.79 32.57 -41.59
C GLN A 217 29.97 31.97 -42.34
N ALA A 218 30.00 32.20 -43.66
CA ALA A 218 31.16 31.91 -44.48
C ALA A 218 32.40 32.53 -43.83
N LEU A 219 33.38 31.67 -43.52
CA LEU A 219 34.66 32.09 -42.96
C LEU A 219 35.18 33.27 -43.79
N PRO A 220 35.46 34.43 -43.17
CA PRO A 220 35.88 35.62 -43.91
C PRO A 220 37.12 35.23 -44.74
N SER A 221 37.12 35.65 -46.01
CA SER A 221 38.05 35.18 -47.06
C SER A 221 39.55 35.41 -46.76
N ILE A 222 39.86 36.01 -45.62
CA ILE A 222 41.20 36.18 -45.06
C ILE A 222 41.92 34.87 -44.69
N LEU A 223 41.21 33.75 -44.46
CA LEU A 223 41.86 32.43 -44.25
C LEU A 223 41.95 31.57 -45.52
N LEU A 224 41.22 31.90 -46.58
CA LEU A 224 41.26 31.20 -47.87
C LEU A 224 42.27 31.81 -48.85
N ALA A 225 42.69 33.06 -48.64
CA ALA A 225 43.66 33.76 -49.50
C ALA A 225 45.11 33.24 -49.40
N THR A 226 45.44 32.40 -48.42
CA THR A 226 46.80 31.82 -48.28
C THR A 226 46.96 30.43 -48.93
N ALA A 227 45.89 29.85 -49.49
CA ALA A 227 45.98 28.58 -50.22
C ALA A 227 46.21 28.79 -51.73
N VAL A 228 47.26 29.54 -52.10
CA VAL A 228 47.73 29.65 -53.49
C VAL A 228 48.81 28.60 -53.78
N ASN A 229 48.35 27.52 -54.41
CA ASN A 229 48.95 26.82 -55.55
C ASN A 229 50.48 26.52 -55.51
N SER A 230 50.84 25.27 -55.15
CA SER A 230 52.07 24.65 -55.66
C SER A 230 51.72 23.72 -56.82
N LYS A 231 51.74 24.29 -58.04
CA LYS A 231 51.92 23.52 -59.27
C LYS A 231 53.42 23.55 -59.58
N LYS A 232 54.07 22.39 -59.57
CA LYS A 232 55.45 22.23 -60.03
C LYS A 232 55.47 21.16 -61.12
N ASP A 233 56.01 21.56 -62.26
CA ASP A 233 56.26 20.79 -63.48
C ASP A 233 57.06 19.51 -63.24
#